data_AF-A0A6C0LQH7-F1
#
_entry.id   AF-A0A6C0LQH7-F1
#
_cell.length_a   1.000
_cell.length_b   1.000
_cell.length_c   1.000
_cell.angle_alpha   90.00
_cell.angle_beta   90.00
_cell.angle_gamma   90.00
#
_symmetry.space_group_name_H-M   'P 1'
#
loop_
_entity.id
_entity.type
_entity.pdbx_description
1 polymer ?
#
loop_
_entity_poly.entity_id
_entity_poly.type
_entity_poly.pdbx_seq_one_letter_code
_entity_poly.pdbx_strand_id
1 'polypeptide(L)'
;MVSPAEWGPSTWELLHGIAERVGFQTIKIMEEDERISLQYALKHLDELLPCPMCQGHYKEWLKKRPVDTWIKKSGGLLQEAMRQWVYDLHENVNGFKSIVSPLTIEDLPGIYQSVDLRAKATVLKDLFQRGLAVGAFRAEYWKLTWRHLDTIVRLLT
;
A
#
# COMPACT_ATOMS: atom_id res chain seq x y z
N MET A 1 -17.86 5.06 -11.35
CA MET A 1 -16.75 4.90 -10.37
C MET A 1 -16.70 3.44 -9.97
N VAL A 2 -15.52 2.84 -9.83
CA VAL A 2 -15.37 1.43 -9.42
C VAL A 2 -15.67 1.34 -7.93
N SER A 3 -16.50 0.40 -7.49
CA SER A 3 -16.89 0.28 -6.09
C SER A 3 -15.67 -0.10 -5.23
N PRO A 4 -15.47 0.51 -4.04
CA PRO A 4 -14.43 0.10 -3.10
C PRO A 4 -14.45 -1.39 -2.74
N ALA A 5 -15.60 -2.06 -2.84
CA ALA A 5 -15.71 -3.50 -2.61
C ALA A 5 -14.98 -4.33 -3.67
N GLU A 6 -14.78 -3.80 -4.89
CA GLU A 6 -14.17 -4.53 -6.01
C GLU A 6 -12.63 -4.49 -5.97
N TRP A 7 -12.04 -3.40 -5.46
CA TRP A 7 -10.58 -3.19 -5.45
C TRP A 7 -9.97 -3.11 -4.04
N GLY A 8 -10.78 -2.80 -3.03
CA GLY A 8 -10.34 -2.60 -1.65
C GLY A 8 -9.67 -3.83 -1.04
N PRO A 9 -10.31 -5.02 -1.04
CA PRO A 9 -9.70 -6.24 -0.50
C PRO A 9 -8.32 -6.55 -1.11
N SER A 10 -8.21 -6.54 -2.44
CA SER A 10 -6.95 -6.78 -3.14
C SER A 10 -5.87 -5.73 -2.81
N THR A 11 -6.28 -4.47 -2.57
CA THR A 11 -5.35 -3.40 -2.16
C THR A 11 -4.82 -3.66 -0.75
N TRP A 12 -5.69 -4.05 0.19
CA TRP A 12 -5.26 -4.38 1.56
C TRP A 12 -4.35 -5.60 1.58
N GLU A 13 -4.68 -6.67 0.85
CA GLU A 13 -3.82 -7.85 0.73
C GLU A 13 -2.45 -7.50 0.15
N LEU A 14 -2.38 -6.62 -0.86
CA LEU A 14 -1.11 -6.18 -1.42
C LEU A 14 -0.31 -5.37 -0.39
N LEU A 15 -0.91 -4.39 0.28
CA LEU A 15 -0.21 -3.53 1.24
C LEU A 15 0.30 -4.30 2.45
N HIS A 16 -0.54 -5.15 3.05
CA HIS A 16 -0.13 -6.01 4.15
C HIS A 16 0.91 -7.03 3.70
N GLY A 17 0.74 -7.64 2.52
CA GLY A 17 1.74 -8.55 1.97
C GLY A 17 3.10 -7.90 1.72
N ILE A 18 3.14 -6.64 1.26
CA ILE A 18 4.38 -5.85 1.16
C ILE A 18 4.95 -5.60 2.56
N ALA A 19 4.12 -5.19 3.52
CA ALA A 19 4.55 -4.92 4.89
C ALA A 19 5.25 -6.13 5.54
N GLU A 20 4.80 -7.35 5.23
CA GLU A 20 5.43 -8.58 5.72
C GLU A 20 6.78 -8.93 5.06
N ARG A 21 7.23 -8.21 4.04
CA ARG A 21 8.43 -8.59 3.25
C ARG A 21 9.50 -7.51 3.11
N VAL A 22 9.17 -6.24 3.34
CA VAL A 22 10.13 -5.13 3.24
C VAL A 22 11.25 -5.22 4.29
N GLY A 23 12.38 -4.59 4.00
CA GLY A 23 13.48 -4.40 4.94
C GLY A 23 14.54 -5.50 4.92
N PHE A 24 14.39 -6.56 4.12
CA PHE A 24 15.31 -7.70 4.09
C PHE A 24 16.19 -7.77 2.83
N GLN A 25 16.30 -6.68 2.07
CA GLN A 25 17.22 -6.60 0.94
C GLN A 25 18.67 -6.75 1.44
N THR A 26 19.44 -7.63 0.79
CA THR A 26 20.83 -7.91 1.20
C THR A 26 21.86 -7.04 0.47
N ILE A 27 21.47 -6.46 -0.66
CA ILE A 27 22.31 -5.59 -1.48
C ILE A 27 21.92 -4.14 -1.20
N LYS A 28 22.89 -3.31 -0.77
CA LYS A 28 22.67 -1.92 -0.37
C LYS A 28 21.92 -1.06 -1.41
N ILE A 29 22.20 -1.25 -2.70
CA ILE A 29 21.50 -0.51 -3.76
C ILE A 29 20.02 -0.90 -3.82
N MET A 30 19.69 -2.18 -3.62
CA MET A 30 18.31 -2.69 -3.60
C MET A 30 17.57 -2.24 -2.34
N GLU A 31 18.26 -2.18 -1.20
CA GLU A 31 17.70 -1.62 0.05
C GLU A 31 17.30 -0.14 -0.16
N GLU A 32 18.15 0.65 -0.82
CA GLU A 32 17.84 2.05 -1.11
C GLU A 32 16.69 2.18 -2.13
N ASP A 33 16.69 1.38 -3.19
CA ASP A 33 15.61 1.36 -4.19
C ASP A 33 14.27 0.94 -3.59
N GLU A 34 14.26 -0.06 -2.71
CA GLU A 34 13.10 -0.47 -1.92
C GLU A 34 12.61 0.70 -1.08
N ARG A 35 13.49 1.36 -0.32
CA ARG A 35 13.08 2.47 0.54
C ARG A 35 12.52 3.65 -0.24
N ILE A 36 13.20 4.08 -1.31
CA ILE A 36 12.75 5.21 -2.14
C ILE A 36 11.41 4.90 -2.80
N SER A 37 11.29 3.70 -3.37
CA SER A 37 10.06 3.31 -4.07
C SER A 37 8.89 3.12 -3.11
N LEU A 38 9.15 2.59 -1.90
CA LEU A 38 8.14 2.41 -0.87
C LEU A 38 7.67 3.76 -0.36
N GLN A 39 8.62 4.67 -0.07
CA GLN A 39 8.30 6.05 0.35
C GLN A 39 7.41 6.74 -0.68
N TYR A 40 7.78 6.67 -1.96
CA TYR A 40 7.03 7.32 -3.03
C TYR A 40 5.65 6.69 -3.17
N ALA A 41 5.57 5.36 -3.27
CA ALA A 41 4.31 4.65 -3.45
C ALA A 41 3.32 4.94 -2.31
N LEU A 42 3.78 4.98 -1.05
CA LEU A 42 2.92 5.28 0.09
C LEU A 42 2.56 6.77 0.17
N LYS A 43 3.46 7.70 -0.15
CA LYS A 43 3.12 9.13 -0.14
C LYS A 43 2.06 9.51 -1.17
N HIS A 44 1.96 8.74 -2.24
CA HIS A 44 1.12 9.03 -3.40
C HIS A 44 0.06 7.98 -3.66
N LEU A 45 -0.18 7.04 -2.74
CA LEU A 45 -1.13 5.94 -2.96
C LEU A 45 -2.54 6.43 -3.30
N ASP A 46 -2.94 7.62 -2.81
CA ASP A 46 -4.21 8.25 -3.19
C ASP A 46 -4.37 8.42 -4.70
N GLU A 47 -3.28 8.68 -5.42
CA GLU A 47 -3.29 8.83 -6.88
C GLU A 47 -3.68 7.53 -7.61
N LEU A 48 -3.63 6.38 -6.92
CA LEU A 48 -4.07 5.09 -7.45
C LEU A 48 -5.52 4.74 -7.09
N LEU A 49 -6.13 5.37 -6.08
CA LEU A 49 -7.42 4.94 -5.53
C LEU A 49 -8.62 5.47 -6.36
N PRO A 50 -9.45 4.63 -7.00
CA PRO A 50 -10.52 5.08 -7.91
C PRO A 50 -11.80 5.56 -7.19
N CYS A 51 -11.60 6.30 -6.10
CA CYS A 51 -12.61 6.74 -5.15
C CYS A 51 -12.17 8.08 -4.52
N PRO A 52 -12.75 9.23 -4.92
CA PRO A 52 -12.36 10.54 -4.41
C PRO A 52 -12.46 10.68 -2.88
N MET A 53 -13.48 10.07 -2.27
CA MET A 53 -13.62 10.04 -0.81
C MET A 53 -12.47 9.28 -0.15
N CYS A 54 -12.10 8.13 -0.70
CA CYS A 54 -10.99 7.30 -0.21
C CYS A 54 -9.65 8.04 -0.35
N GLN A 55 -9.45 8.77 -1.44
CA GLN A 55 -8.29 9.66 -1.62
C GLN A 55 -8.24 10.74 -0.53
N GLY A 56 -9.38 11.38 -0.24
CA GLY A 56 -9.49 12.38 0.82
C GLY A 56 -9.12 11.81 2.20
N HIS A 57 -9.68 10.66 2.56
CA HIS A 57 -9.35 9.98 3.82
C HIS A 57 -7.86 9.62 3.90
N TYR A 58 -7.27 9.11 2.82
CA TYR A 58 -5.86 8.76 2.79
C TYR A 58 -4.94 9.98 2.94
N LYS A 59 -5.29 11.12 2.31
CA LYS A 59 -4.55 12.38 2.48
C LYS A 59 -4.58 12.87 3.92
N GLU A 60 -5.73 12.80 4.59
CA GLU A 60 -5.84 13.15 6.00
C GLU A 60 -5.06 12.20 6.91
N TRP A 61 -5.04 10.91 6.58
CA TRP A 61 -4.18 9.93 7.25
C TRP A 61 -2.70 10.29 7.14
N LEU A 62 -2.22 10.57 5.92
CA LEU A 62 -0.82 10.94 5.68
C LEU A 62 -0.40 12.19 6.44
N LYS A 63 -1.27 13.19 6.59
CA LYS A 63 -1.00 14.40 7.40
C LYS A 63 -0.77 14.05 8.88
N LYS A 64 -1.56 13.12 9.43
CA LYS A 64 -1.51 12.71 10.85
C LYS A 64 -0.43 11.66 11.14
N ARG A 65 -0.09 10.84 10.14
CA ARG A 65 0.86 9.73 10.24
C ARG A 65 1.82 9.73 9.03
N PRO A 66 2.72 10.72 8.91
CA PRO A 66 3.58 10.84 7.74
C PRO A 66 4.56 9.68 7.62
N VAL A 67 4.71 9.14 6.42
CA VAL A 67 5.64 8.04 6.09
C VAL A 67 7.10 8.38 6.46
N ASP A 68 7.48 9.65 6.35
CA ASP A 68 8.83 10.15 6.65
C ASP A 68 9.29 9.89 8.09
N THR A 69 8.35 9.67 9.01
CA THR A 69 8.64 9.45 10.43
C THR A 69 9.27 8.08 10.71
N TRP A 70 9.10 7.10 9.82
CA TRP A 70 9.55 5.73 10.05
C TRP A 70 10.28 5.09 8.87
N ILE A 71 10.11 5.59 7.64
CA ILE A 71 10.67 4.99 6.41
C ILE A 71 12.21 4.91 6.37
N LYS A 72 12.90 5.65 7.24
CA LYS A 72 14.37 5.62 7.37
C LYS A 72 14.89 4.43 8.18
N LYS A 73 14.00 3.64 8.81
CA LYS A 73 14.35 2.37 9.45
C LYS A 73 14.81 1.36 8.40
N SER A 74 15.54 0.34 8.83
CA SER A 74 16.03 -0.76 7.99
C SER A 74 15.82 -2.10 8.68
N GLY A 75 15.98 -3.21 7.94
CA GLY A 75 15.83 -4.54 8.53
C GLY A 75 14.39 -4.81 9.01
N GLY A 76 14.29 -5.65 10.03
CA GLY A 76 13.02 -5.93 10.72
C GLY A 76 12.35 -4.69 11.30
N LEU A 77 13.09 -3.62 11.64
CA LEU A 77 12.49 -2.38 12.13
C LEU A 77 11.68 -1.65 11.05
N LEU A 78 12.07 -1.76 9.77
CA LEU A 78 11.27 -1.24 8.66
C LEU A 78 10.00 -2.06 8.48
N GLN A 79 10.12 -3.39 8.52
CA GLN A 79 8.99 -4.32 8.45
C GLN A 79 7.97 -4.05 9.55
N GLU A 80 8.39 -4.01 10.81
CA GLU A 80 7.53 -3.74 11.97
C GLU A 80 6.83 -2.38 11.86
N ALA A 81 7.57 -1.34 11.48
CA ALA A 81 7.00 -0.01 11.32
C ALA A 81 5.96 0.06 10.20
N MET A 82 6.23 -0.60 9.06
CA MET A 82 5.27 -0.66 7.96
C MET A 82 4.03 -1.48 8.36
N ARG A 83 4.21 -2.64 9.01
CA ARG A 83 3.11 -3.49 9.50
C ARG A 83 2.19 -2.69 10.41
N GLN A 84 2.75 -2.01 11.42
CA GLN A 84 1.98 -1.17 12.33
C GLN A 84 1.25 -0.04 11.58
N TRP A 85 1.95 0.64 10.67
CA TRP A 85 1.38 1.77 9.94
C TRP A 85 0.21 1.36 9.03
N VAL A 86 0.34 0.24 8.31
CA VAL A 86 -0.74 -0.29 7.45
C VAL A 86 -1.89 -0.84 8.28
N TYR A 87 -1.61 -1.51 9.41
CA TYR A 87 -2.63 -1.96 10.35
C TYR A 87 -3.44 -0.79 10.90
N ASP A 88 -2.78 0.23 11.44
CA ASP A 88 -3.46 1.40 12.01
C ASP A 88 -4.29 2.16 10.96
N LEU A 89 -3.79 2.24 9.72
CA LEU A 89 -4.53 2.80 8.60
C LEU A 89 -5.80 1.98 8.31
N HIS A 90 -5.69 0.66 8.25
CA HIS A 90 -6.82 -0.22 7.96
C HIS A 90 -7.87 -0.14 9.08
N GLU A 91 -7.43 -0.13 10.34
CA GLU A 91 -8.32 0.03 11.50
C GLU A 91 -8.97 1.42 11.56
N ASN A 92 -8.26 2.48 11.13
CA ASN A 92 -8.85 3.79 11.00
C ASN A 92 -10.01 3.80 9.97
N VAL A 93 -9.83 3.13 8.83
CA VAL A 93 -10.89 2.96 7.82
C VAL A 93 -12.04 2.10 8.36
N ASN A 94 -11.75 1.03 9.10
CA ASN A 94 -12.76 0.20 9.74
C ASN A 94 -13.61 1.00 10.74
N GLY A 95 -12.99 1.84 11.56
CA GLY A 95 -13.68 2.75 12.46
C GLY A 95 -14.65 3.70 11.75
N PHE A 96 -14.23 4.30 10.62
CA PHE A 96 -15.13 5.13 9.79
C PHE A 96 -16.33 4.34 9.22
N LYS A 97 -16.14 3.04 8.98
CA LYS A 97 -17.19 2.15 8.46
C LYS A 97 -17.97 1.44 9.57
N SER A 98 -17.68 1.72 10.84
CA SER A 98 -18.25 1.01 12.01
C SER A 98 -18.05 -0.52 11.93
N ILE A 99 -16.90 -0.94 11.38
CA ILE A 99 -16.48 -2.34 11.31
C ILE A 99 -15.54 -2.58 12.49
N VAL A 100 -15.76 -3.69 13.20
CA VAL A 100 -14.81 -4.19 14.21
C VAL A 100 -14.02 -5.32 13.57
N SER A 101 -12.71 -5.12 13.42
CA SER A 101 -11.82 -6.17 12.93
C SER A 101 -11.65 -7.24 14.01
N PRO A 102 -11.76 -8.53 13.67
CA PRO A 102 -11.42 -9.61 14.59
C PRO A 102 -9.90 -9.86 14.66
N LEU A 103 -9.11 -9.20 13.80
CA LEU A 103 -7.69 -9.47 13.63
C LEU A 103 -6.84 -8.52 14.48
N THR A 104 -5.84 -9.07 15.17
CA THR A 104 -4.79 -8.28 15.80
C THR A 104 -3.58 -8.15 14.88
N ILE A 105 -2.64 -7.29 15.23
CA ILE A 105 -1.42 -7.10 14.44
C ILE A 105 -0.55 -8.37 14.43
N GLU A 106 -0.62 -9.18 15.48
CA GLU A 106 0.10 -10.46 15.62
C GLU A 106 -0.40 -11.52 14.65
N ASP A 107 -1.65 -11.43 14.18
CA ASP A 107 -2.22 -12.37 13.21
C ASP A 107 -1.71 -12.11 11.79
N LEU A 108 -1.26 -10.89 11.47
CA LEU A 108 -0.97 -10.45 10.11
C LEU A 108 0.11 -11.27 9.40
N PRO A 109 1.24 -11.66 10.02
CA PRO A 109 2.24 -12.49 9.36
C PRO A 109 1.65 -13.81 8.85
N GLY A 110 0.84 -14.50 9.67
CA GLY A 110 0.22 -15.77 9.29
C GLY A 110 -0.78 -15.65 8.14
N ILE A 111 -1.38 -14.47 7.96
CA ILE A 111 -2.38 -14.20 6.92
C ILE A 111 -1.72 -13.69 5.63
N TYR A 112 -0.76 -12.78 5.73
CA TYR A 112 -0.29 -11.98 4.60
C TYR A 112 1.11 -12.36 4.07
N GLN A 113 1.90 -13.13 4.82
CA GLN A 113 3.25 -13.53 4.40
C GLN A 113 3.26 -14.42 3.15
N SER A 114 2.16 -15.09 2.81
CA SER A 114 2.04 -15.98 1.65
C SER A 114 1.28 -15.36 0.47
N VAL A 115 0.80 -14.12 0.59
CA VAL A 115 0.05 -13.44 -0.47
C VAL A 115 0.91 -13.30 -1.73
N ASP A 116 0.36 -13.70 -2.88
CA ASP A 116 1.00 -13.46 -4.18
C ASP A 116 0.89 -11.98 -4.55
N LEU A 117 1.95 -11.21 -4.26
CA LEU A 117 1.99 -9.77 -4.52
C LEU A 117 1.84 -9.45 -6.01
N ARG A 118 2.38 -10.30 -6.90
CA ARG A 118 2.32 -10.06 -8.35
C ARG A 118 0.91 -10.27 -8.89
N ALA A 119 0.21 -11.30 -8.42
CA ALA A 119 -1.19 -11.52 -8.76
C ALA A 119 -2.06 -10.35 -8.27
N LYS A 120 -1.89 -9.90 -7.02
CA LYS A 120 -2.66 -8.76 -6.47
C LYS A 120 -2.35 -7.46 -7.22
N ALA A 121 -1.09 -7.18 -7.52
CA ALA A 121 -0.71 -6.02 -8.32
C ALA A 121 -1.32 -6.07 -9.73
N THR A 122 -1.34 -7.23 -10.39
CA THR A 122 -1.97 -7.37 -11.71
C THR A 122 -3.46 -7.03 -11.67
N VAL A 123 -4.20 -7.57 -10.69
CA VAL A 123 -5.64 -7.28 -10.52
C VAL A 123 -5.88 -5.78 -10.31
N LEU A 124 -5.08 -5.15 -9.45
CA LEU A 124 -5.23 -3.71 -9.17
C LEU A 124 -4.89 -2.85 -10.38
N LYS A 125 -3.87 -3.23 -11.16
CA LYS A 125 -3.50 -2.54 -12.40
C LYS A 125 -4.69 -2.48 -13.35
N ASP A 126 -5.35 -3.62 -13.57
CA ASP A 126 -6.50 -3.72 -14.47
C ASP A 126 -7.68 -2.90 -13.98
N LEU A 127 -7.98 -2.95 -12.67
CA LEU A 127 -9.06 -2.19 -12.06
C LEU A 127 -8.81 -0.67 -12.11
N PHE A 128 -7.57 -0.24 -11.85
CA PHE A 128 -7.21 1.17 -11.83
C PHE A 128 -7.08 1.76 -13.24
N GLN A 129 -6.65 0.95 -14.23
CA GLN A 129 -6.67 1.36 -15.64
C GLN A 129 -8.08 1.64 -16.16
N ARG A 130 -9.10 0.92 -15.67
CA ARG A 130 -10.51 1.27 -15.96
C ARG A 130 -10.88 2.65 -15.39
N GLY A 131 -10.35 3.00 -14.22
CA GLY A 131 -10.50 4.32 -13.61
C GLY A 131 -9.86 5.44 -14.44
N LEU A 132 -8.69 5.19 -15.04
CA LEU A 132 -8.06 6.12 -15.98
C LEU A 132 -8.90 6.36 -17.24
N ALA A 133 -9.49 5.30 -17.81
CA ALA A 133 -10.31 5.39 -19.02
C ALA A 133 -11.55 6.28 -18.85
N VAL A 134 -12.06 6.41 -17.62
CA VAL A 134 -13.21 7.27 -17.29
C VAL A 134 -12.81 8.65 -16.75
N GLY A 135 -11.52 9.01 -16.82
CA GLY A 135 -11.03 10.33 -16.41
C GLY A 135 -11.03 10.55 -14.89
N ALA A 136 -11.03 9.49 -14.08
CA ALA A 136 -11.06 9.64 -12.62
C ALA A 136 -9.73 10.17 -12.04
N PHE A 137 -8.66 10.21 -12.84
CA PHE A 137 -7.31 10.60 -12.41
C PHE A 137 -6.51 11.28 -13.50
N ARG A 138 -5.43 11.93 -13.08
CA ARG A 138 -4.35 12.38 -13.94
C ARG A 138 -3.41 11.21 -14.27
N ALA A 139 -3.29 10.90 -15.55
CA ALA A 139 -2.57 9.72 -16.02
C ALA A 139 -1.08 9.75 -15.68
N GLU A 140 -0.48 10.93 -15.63
CA GLU A 140 0.94 11.14 -15.30
C GLU A 140 1.26 10.74 -13.86
N TYR A 141 0.45 11.17 -12.91
CA TYR A 141 0.62 10.88 -11.48
C TYR A 141 0.36 9.40 -11.19
N TRP A 142 -0.72 8.86 -11.77
CA TRP A 142 -1.02 7.44 -11.67
C TRP A 142 0.14 6.57 -12.18
N LYS A 143 0.68 6.86 -13.38
CA LYS A 143 1.78 6.08 -13.98
C LYS A 143 3.04 6.11 -13.11
N LEU A 144 3.36 7.28 -12.56
CA LEU A 144 4.54 7.47 -11.73
C LEU A 144 4.42 6.68 -10.41
N THR A 145 3.29 6.82 -9.74
CA THR A 145 3.02 6.10 -8.48
C THR A 145 2.94 4.60 -8.70
N TRP A 146 2.29 4.16 -9.78
CA TRP A 146 2.25 2.74 -10.16
C TRP A 146 3.64 2.17 -10.41
N ARG A 147 4.52 2.93 -11.08
CA ARG A 147 5.90 2.49 -11.34
C ARG A 147 6.64 2.19 -10.04
N HIS A 148 6.52 3.04 -9.02
CA HIS A 148 7.17 2.80 -7.74
C HIS A 148 6.56 1.61 -7.00
N LEU A 149 5.23 1.43 -7.03
CA LEU A 149 4.58 0.24 -6.47
C LEU A 149 5.02 -1.05 -7.19
N ASP A 150 5.11 -1.03 -8.52
CA ASP A 150 5.58 -2.16 -9.34
C ASP A 150 7.05 -2.50 -9.03
N THR A 151 7.91 -1.49 -8.83
CA THR A 151 9.29 -1.71 -8.37
C THR A 151 9.32 -2.46 -7.04
N ILE A 152 8.50 -2.05 -6.06
CA ILE A 152 8.41 -2.75 -4.77
C ILE A 152 7.97 -4.20 -4.94
N VAL A 153 6.93 -4.45 -5.73
CA VAL A 153 6.47 -5.83 -5.97
C VAL A 153 7.56 -6.69 -6.60
N ARG A 154 8.37 -6.12 -7.52
CA ARG A 154 9.51 -6.83 -8.13
C ARG A 154 10.67 -7.09 -7.18
N LEU A 155 10.93 -6.20 -6.24
CA LEU A 155 11.99 -6.39 -5.24
C LEU A 155 11.62 -7.45 -4.19
N LEU A 156 10.32 -7.72 -4.02
CA LEU A 156 9.77 -8.62 -3.00
C LEU A 156 9.25 -9.96 -3.54
N THR A 157 9.34 -10.22 -4.86
CA THR A 157 8.90 -11.46 -5.52
C THR A 157 9.99 -12.04 -6.40
#